data_AF-A0A7W1H3U6-F1
#
_entry.id   AF-A0A7W1H3U6-F1
#
_cell.length_a   1.000
_cell.length_b   1.000
_cell.length_c   1.000
_cell.angle_alpha   90.00
_cell.angle_beta   90.00
_cell.angle_gamma   90.00
#
_symmetry.space_group_name_H-M   'P 1'
#
loop_
_entity.id
_entity.type
_entity.pdbx_description
1 polymer ?
#
loop_
_entity_poly.entity_id
_entity_poly.type
_entity_poly.pdbx_seq_one_letter_code
_entity_poly.pdbx_strand_id
1 'polypeptide(L)'
;MRPALALLAVACLFLTGCGGSDDDVETSGVPGGGDTLEELWRAPGDDVAVIAGTENHEPGDVRVSFLVVDSQGEVSLLPTARVWVARALAARPFLESTAQLERIGVPGGAEADATHIYVAHLHLTEPGTYWLLAEPEGGKKVQALGNVVVKDGSEPGPGDPAPRSETPTLASAGGDASKLTTRTPPDKLLLRYSVAGSLRAKVPFVVTFSTPKFCSSRTCGPVVDVVEETARRFEGKGVRFIHVEVFEGNDPARGLNSWMREWGLETEPWTFLVSRNGKIAERFEGAVSVRELEDAVSAVIGG
;
A
#
# COMPACT_ATOMS: atom_id res chain seq x y z
N MET A 1 -13.70 -50.84 75.88
CA MET A 1 -15.07 -51.39 75.73
C MET A 1 -15.39 -51.41 74.24
N ARG A 2 -15.68 -52.60 73.69
CA ARG A 2 -16.06 -52.89 72.29
C ARG A 2 -17.46 -52.34 71.95
N PRO A 3 -18.00 -52.43 70.70
CA PRO A 3 -17.42 -52.54 69.34
C PRO A 3 -18.10 -51.55 68.35
N ALA A 4 -17.73 -51.46 67.07
CA ALA A 4 -18.46 -52.04 65.91
C ALA A 4 -18.22 -51.08 64.71
N LEU A 5 -18.18 -51.42 63.44
CA LEU A 5 -18.34 -52.66 62.67
C LEU A 5 -17.59 -52.43 61.35
N ALA A 6 -16.95 -53.46 60.82
CA ALA A 6 -16.37 -53.47 59.47
C ALA A 6 -17.45 -53.75 58.42
N LEU A 7 -17.30 -53.23 57.19
CA LEU A 7 -17.45 -54.04 55.96
C LEU A 7 -16.92 -53.30 54.71
N LEU A 8 -16.02 -54.00 54.02
CA LEU A 8 -15.44 -53.74 52.70
C LEU A 8 -16.42 -54.12 51.56
N ALA A 9 -16.30 -53.42 50.42
CA ALA A 9 -16.27 -53.97 49.04
C ALA A 9 -16.01 -52.78 48.08
N VAL A 10 -14.80 -52.53 47.55
CA VAL A 10 -14.04 -53.20 46.47
C VAL A 10 -14.63 -53.02 45.05
N ALA A 11 -13.99 -52.08 44.33
CA ALA A 11 -13.46 -52.11 42.96
C ALA A 11 -14.36 -52.18 41.69
N CYS A 12 -14.10 -51.23 40.78
CA CYS A 12 -13.67 -51.40 39.36
C CYS A 12 -13.01 -50.06 38.92
N LEU A 13 -11.69 -49.98 38.65
CA LEU A 13 -11.00 -50.12 37.34
C LEU A 13 -11.66 -49.25 36.26
N PHE A 14 -11.01 -48.24 35.64
CA PHE A 14 -9.95 -48.28 34.60
C PHE A 14 -9.07 -47.00 34.70
N LEU A 15 -7.74 -47.10 34.89
CA LEU A 15 -6.65 -47.14 33.87
C LEU A 15 -6.33 -45.80 33.16
N THR A 16 -5.18 -45.21 33.56
CA THR A 16 -4.02 -44.73 32.73
C THR A 16 -4.25 -43.68 31.63
N GLY A 17 -3.40 -42.68 31.38
CA GLY A 17 -2.06 -42.35 31.85
C GLY A 17 -1.51 -41.12 31.08
N CYS A 18 -0.32 -40.65 31.50
CA CYS A 18 0.73 -39.87 30.81
C CYS A 18 0.29 -38.76 29.82
N GLY A 19 0.65 -37.49 30.00
CA GLY A 19 1.99 -37.01 30.33
C GLY A 19 2.88 -37.06 29.09
N GLY A 20 2.76 -36.07 28.22
CA GLY A 20 3.58 -35.88 27.02
C GLY A 20 3.67 -34.39 26.70
N SER A 21 4.87 -33.84 26.84
CA SER A 21 5.26 -32.53 26.31
C SER A 21 5.44 -32.68 24.81
N ASP A 22 4.79 -31.84 24.02
CA ASP A 22 5.09 -31.67 22.60
C ASP A 22 5.13 -30.18 22.27
N ASP A 23 6.13 -29.86 21.47
CA ASP A 23 6.59 -28.54 21.05
C ASP A 23 5.51 -27.73 20.32
N ASP A 24 5.34 -26.48 20.73
CA ASP A 24 4.52 -25.49 20.02
C ASP A 24 5.19 -25.13 18.68
N VAL A 25 4.73 -25.77 17.61
CA VAL A 25 4.93 -25.29 16.24
C VAL A 25 3.83 -24.28 15.95
N GLU A 26 4.22 -23.02 15.70
CA GLU A 26 3.34 -21.97 15.20
C GLU A 26 2.69 -22.38 13.87
N THR A 27 1.50 -22.95 13.94
CA THR A 27 0.58 -23.04 12.80
C THR A 27 -0.49 -21.99 12.97
N SER A 28 -0.58 -21.10 11.97
CA SER A 28 -1.64 -20.11 11.75
C SER A 28 -3.02 -20.68 12.07
N GLY A 29 -3.56 -20.30 13.24
CA GLY A 29 -4.85 -20.76 13.72
C GLY A 29 -5.98 -19.99 13.05
N VAL A 30 -6.92 -20.72 12.44
CA VAL A 30 -8.24 -20.19 12.06
C VAL A 30 -9.04 -19.96 13.35
N PRO A 31 -9.48 -18.74 13.71
CA PRO A 31 -10.19 -18.53 14.97
C PRO A 31 -11.67 -18.91 14.86
N GLY A 32 -12.01 -20.08 15.40
CA GLY A 32 -13.39 -20.47 15.70
C GLY A 32 -13.84 -19.95 17.06
N GLY A 33 -14.18 -18.66 17.18
CA GLY A 33 -14.79 -18.07 18.38
C GLY A 33 -14.38 -16.62 18.66
N GLY A 34 -14.81 -15.66 17.83
CA GLY A 34 -14.50 -14.24 18.02
C GLY A 34 -15.66 -13.32 17.61
N ASP A 35 -15.51 -12.03 17.89
CA ASP A 35 -16.45 -10.96 17.52
C ASP A 35 -16.58 -10.86 15.98
N THR A 36 -17.77 -10.47 15.53
CA THR A 36 -18.01 -10.02 14.15
C THR A 36 -17.33 -8.69 13.89
N LEU A 37 -17.12 -8.33 12.62
CA LEU A 37 -16.53 -7.03 12.28
C LEU A 37 -17.43 -5.87 12.77
N GLU A 38 -18.75 -6.06 12.79
CA GLU A 38 -19.69 -5.10 13.37
C GLU A 38 -19.50 -4.93 14.88
N GLU A 39 -19.33 -6.01 15.63
CA GLU A 39 -19.08 -5.94 17.08
C GLU A 39 -17.75 -5.24 17.38
N LEU A 40 -16.71 -5.48 16.58
CA LEU A 40 -15.43 -4.76 16.67
C LEU A 40 -15.58 -3.28 16.33
N TRP A 41 -16.33 -2.96 15.27
CA TRP A 41 -16.60 -1.58 14.87
C TRP A 41 -17.37 -0.81 15.95
N ARG A 42 -18.32 -1.46 16.63
CA ARG A 42 -19.12 -0.86 17.71
C ARG A 42 -18.42 -0.84 19.08
N ALA A 43 -17.15 -1.23 19.15
CA ALA A 43 -16.36 -1.09 20.37
C ALA A 43 -16.29 0.39 20.78
N PRO A 44 -16.15 0.71 22.09
CA PRO A 44 -16.09 2.09 22.54
C PRO A 44 -14.97 2.89 21.85
N GLY A 45 -15.31 4.04 21.28
CA GLY A 45 -14.39 4.93 20.58
C GLY A 45 -15.11 5.79 19.54
N ASP A 46 -14.35 6.50 18.72
CA ASP A 46 -14.89 7.27 17.59
C ASP A 46 -15.17 6.33 16.41
N ASP A 47 -16.42 6.30 15.93
CA ASP A 47 -16.81 5.61 14.70
C ASP A 47 -16.57 6.52 13.49
N VAL A 48 -15.55 6.24 12.69
CA VAL A 48 -15.16 7.08 11.54
C VAL A 48 -15.02 6.26 10.27
N ALA A 49 -14.96 6.94 9.12
CA ALA A 49 -14.59 6.30 7.86
C ALA A 49 -13.07 6.42 7.64
N VAL A 50 -12.47 5.40 7.04
CA VAL A 50 -11.13 5.56 6.46
C VAL A 50 -11.20 6.49 5.25
N ILE A 51 -10.15 7.27 5.02
CA ILE A 51 -9.96 7.98 3.74
C ILE A 51 -8.98 7.15 2.92
N ALA A 52 -9.46 6.55 1.83
CA ALA A 52 -8.65 5.69 0.98
C ALA A 52 -7.49 6.47 0.32
N GLY A 53 -6.31 5.87 0.30
CA GLY A 53 -5.16 6.33 -0.47
C GLY A 53 -4.87 5.48 -1.71
N THR A 54 -5.50 4.31 -1.83
CA THR A 54 -5.43 3.41 -2.99
C THR A 54 -6.85 3.01 -3.39
N GLU A 55 -7.08 2.78 -4.68
CA GLU A 55 -8.41 2.52 -5.26
C GLU A 55 -8.45 1.23 -6.09
N ASN A 56 -7.35 0.88 -6.74
CA ASN A 56 -7.21 -0.26 -7.63
C ASN A 56 -6.39 -1.36 -6.94
N HIS A 57 -7.02 -2.51 -6.74
CA HIS A 57 -6.42 -3.66 -6.08
C HIS A 57 -6.71 -4.91 -6.90
N GLU A 58 -5.67 -5.67 -7.23
CA GLU A 58 -5.79 -6.95 -7.93
C GLU A 58 -5.68 -8.12 -6.95
N PRO A 59 -6.22 -9.30 -7.29
CA PRO A 59 -6.07 -10.49 -6.46
C PRO A 59 -4.59 -10.83 -6.18
N GLY A 60 -4.24 -11.01 -4.90
CA GLY A 60 -2.88 -11.34 -4.47
C GLY A 60 -2.47 -10.61 -3.18
N ASP A 61 -1.21 -10.18 -3.12
CA ASP A 61 -0.70 -9.35 -2.04
C ASP A 61 -1.03 -7.87 -2.32
N VAL A 62 -2.07 -7.37 -1.66
CA VAL A 62 -2.64 -6.05 -1.88
C VAL A 62 -2.04 -5.04 -0.92
N ARG A 63 -1.38 -4.01 -1.44
CA ARG A 63 -1.01 -2.81 -0.68
C ARG A 63 -2.23 -1.90 -0.57
N VAL A 64 -2.73 -1.69 0.64
CA VAL A 64 -3.81 -0.75 0.94
C VAL A 64 -3.25 0.40 1.75
N SER A 65 -3.45 1.62 1.27
CA SER A 65 -3.09 2.83 2.03
C SER A 65 -4.33 3.64 2.41
N PHE A 66 -4.32 4.24 3.60
CA PHE A 66 -5.46 5.00 4.11
C PHE A 66 -5.09 5.98 5.22
N LEU A 67 -5.92 7.01 5.42
CA LEU A 67 -5.89 7.86 6.61
C LEU A 67 -6.99 7.44 7.58
N VAL A 68 -6.69 7.59 8.87
CA VAL A 68 -7.69 7.61 9.93
C VAL A 68 -7.78 9.03 10.45
N VAL A 69 -8.97 9.63 10.36
CA VAL A 69 -9.25 10.98 10.87
C VAL A 69 -10.27 10.84 11.99
N ASP A 70 -9.93 11.34 13.18
CA ASP A 70 -10.81 11.25 14.34
C ASP A 70 -12.05 12.15 14.22
N SER A 71 -12.97 12.06 15.18
CA SER A 71 -14.20 12.87 15.18
C SER A 71 -13.95 14.38 15.27
N GLN A 72 -12.74 14.81 15.66
CA GLN A 72 -12.31 16.20 15.71
C GLN A 72 -11.67 16.69 14.41
N GLY A 73 -11.49 15.81 13.42
CA GLY A 73 -10.87 16.14 12.14
C GLY A 73 -9.34 15.99 12.13
N GLU A 74 -8.76 15.44 13.19
CA GLU A 74 -7.31 15.27 13.31
C GLU A 74 -6.87 13.93 12.71
N VAL A 75 -5.79 13.96 11.91
CA VAL A 75 -5.21 12.74 11.34
C VAL A 75 -4.46 11.98 12.44
N SER A 76 -4.76 10.68 12.58
CA SER A 76 -4.03 9.82 13.50
C SER A 76 -2.61 9.59 13.03
N LEU A 77 -1.64 9.92 13.89
CA LEU A 77 -0.20 9.76 13.65
C LEU A 77 0.41 8.70 14.58
N LEU A 78 -0.39 7.76 15.08
CA LEU A 78 0.12 6.64 15.86
C LEU A 78 0.93 5.71 14.93
N PRO A 79 2.04 5.10 15.41
CA PRO A 79 2.93 4.36 14.53
C PRO A 79 2.29 3.15 13.83
N THR A 80 1.28 2.55 14.46
CA THR A 80 0.62 1.35 13.96
C THR A 80 -0.89 1.44 14.11
N ALA A 81 -1.60 0.74 13.23
CA ALA A 81 -3.03 0.46 13.37
C ALA A 81 -3.27 -1.04 13.16
N ARG A 82 -4.08 -1.63 14.03
CA ARG A 82 -4.56 -3.00 13.83
C ARG A 82 -5.65 -2.99 12.77
N VAL A 83 -5.58 -3.93 11.84
CA VAL A 83 -6.48 -4.00 10.69
C VAL A 83 -7.19 -5.36 10.68
N TRP A 84 -8.51 -5.32 10.57
CA TRP A 84 -9.35 -6.51 10.38
C TRP A 84 -10.05 -6.44 9.04
N VAL A 85 -10.13 -7.58 8.36
CA VAL A 85 -10.80 -7.71 7.07
C VAL A 85 -11.86 -8.80 7.12
N ALA A 86 -13.07 -8.46 6.70
CA ALA A 86 -14.20 -9.39 6.61
C ALA A 86 -14.94 -9.26 5.27
N ARG A 87 -15.71 -10.28 4.90
CA ARG A 87 -16.56 -10.24 3.68
C ARG A 87 -17.88 -9.50 3.91
N ALA A 88 -18.30 -9.33 5.16
CA ALA A 88 -19.49 -8.60 5.57
C ALA A 88 -19.31 -8.10 7.01
N LEU A 89 -20.04 -7.06 7.40
CA LEU A 89 -20.02 -6.55 8.78
C LEU A 89 -20.44 -7.62 9.81
N ALA A 90 -21.51 -8.36 9.51
CA ALA A 90 -21.99 -9.45 10.36
C ALA A 90 -21.11 -10.71 10.30
N ALA A 91 -20.06 -10.74 9.47
CA ALA A 91 -19.11 -11.84 9.42
C ALA A 91 -17.95 -11.58 10.37
N ARG A 92 -17.33 -12.67 10.83
CA ARG A 92 -16.05 -12.60 11.54
C ARG A 92 -14.95 -12.15 10.58
N PRO A 93 -13.97 -11.36 11.05
CA PRO A 93 -12.76 -11.12 10.28
C PRO A 93 -12.09 -12.46 9.94
N PHE A 94 -11.72 -12.63 8.68
CA PHE A 94 -10.95 -13.80 8.24
C PHE A 94 -9.45 -13.48 8.11
N LEU A 95 -9.12 -12.19 8.10
CA LEU A 95 -7.75 -11.70 8.02
C LEU A 95 -7.57 -10.59 9.05
N GLU A 96 -6.42 -10.62 9.71
CA GLU A 96 -5.93 -9.58 10.59
C GLU A 96 -4.51 -9.19 10.14
N SER A 97 -4.20 -7.91 10.18
CA SER A 97 -2.89 -7.37 9.80
C SER A 97 -2.56 -6.15 10.66
N THR A 98 -1.34 -5.63 10.50
CA THR A 98 -0.92 -4.38 11.12
C THR A 98 -0.54 -3.40 10.01
N ALA A 99 -1.22 -2.26 9.98
CA ALA A 99 -0.81 -1.14 9.15
C ALA A 99 0.31 -0.35 9.83
N GLN A 100 1.34 0.02 9.07
CA GLN A 100 2.42 0.89 9.53
C GLN A 100 2.17 2.31 9.06
N LEU A 101 2.47 3.29 9.92
CA LEU A 101 2.43 4.69 9.52
C LEU A 101 3.67 5.04 8.69
N GLU A 102 3.43 5.45 7.45
CA GLU A 102 4.44 5.88 6.50
C GLU A 102 4.45 7.39 6.34
N ARG A 103 5.63 7.98 6.24
CA ARG A 103 5.77 9.41 5.96
C ARG A 103 5.67 9.66 4.45
N ILE A 104 4.63 10.36 4.03
CA ILE A 104 4.40 10.72 2.62
C ILE A 104 4.88 12.15 2.38
N GLY A 105 5.97 12.27 1.62
CA GLY A 105 6.64 13.53 1.31
C GLY A 105 7.99 13.73 1.99
N VAL A 106 8.64 14.84 1.66
CA VAL A 106 10.05 15.09 1.99
C VAL A 106 10.21 16.43 2.72
N PRO A 107 11.18 16.58 3.64
CA PRO A 107 11.42 17.86 4.29
C PRO A 107 11.73 18.94 3.25
N GLY A 108 10.98 20.06 3.28
CA GLY A 108 11.13 21.15 2.31
C GLY A 108 10.56 20.88 0.91
N GLY A 109 9.83 19.77 0.72
CA GLY A 109 9.05 19.49 -0.48
C GLY A 109 7.73 20.26 -0.52
N ALA A 110 6.89 19.92 -1.50
CA ALA A 110 5.54 20.44 -1.61
C ALA A 110 4.71 20.09 -0.36
N GLU A 111 3.88 21.03 0.07
CA GLU A 111 2.94 20.81 1.16
C GLU A 111 1.83 19.84 0.72
N ALA A 112 1.44 18.96 1.62
CA ALA A 112 0.32 18.04 1.44
C ALA A 112 -0.59 18.09 2.65
N ASP A 113 -1.89 17.87 2.43
CA ASP A 113 -2.91 17.90 3.49
C ASP A 113 -2.70 16.80 4.56
N ALA A 114 -2.00 15.73 4.19
CA ALA A 114 -1.51 14.71 5.10
C ALA A 114 -0.01 14.50 4.88
N THR A 115 0.74 14.40 5.98
CA THR A 115 2.19 14.13 5.97
C THR A 115 2.51 12.65 6.17
N HIS A 116 1.51 11.87 6.57
CA HIS A 116 1.63 10.44 6.85
C HIS A 116 0.39 9.70 6.37
N ILE A 117 0.55 8.41 6.09
CA ILE A 117 -0.52 7.50 5.69
C ILE A 117 -0.29 6.14 6.31
N TYR A 118 -1.35 5.42 6.70
CA TYR A 118 -1.21 4.02 7.08
C TYR A 118 -1.08 3.17 5.82
N VAL A 119 -0.19 2.18 5.86
CA VAL A 119 -0.02 1.18 4.79
C VAL A 119 -0.14 -0.21 5.40
N ALA A 120 -1.04 -1.02 4.87
CA ALA A 120 -1.19 -2.43 5.18
C ALA A 120 -0.99 -3.28 3.92
N HIS A 121 -0.35 -4.44 4.09
CA HIS A 121 -0.29 -5.47 3.06
C HIS A 121 -1.27 -6.59 3.42
N LEU A 122 -2.22 -6.86 2.53
CA LEU A 122 -3.34 -7.78 2.76
C LEU A 122 -3.32 -8.87 1.69
N HIS A 123 -3.33 -10.14 2.10
CA HIS A 123 -3.40 -11.26 1.17
C HIS A 123 -4.86 -11.54 0.78
N LEU A 124 -5.31 -10.97 -0.34
CA LEU A 124 -6.67 -11.04 -0.85
C LEU A 124 -6.68 -11.67 -2.24
N THR A 125 -6.80 -12.99 -2.32
CA THR A 125 -6.62 -13.77 -3.56
C THR A 125 -7.87 -13.92 -4.43
N GLU A 126 -9.01 -13.41 -3.97
CA GLU A 126 -10.27 -13.47 -4.70
C GLU A 126 -10.79 -12.06 -5.02
N PRO A 127 -11.30 -11.83 -6.24
CA PRO A 127 -12.07 -10.63 -6.53
C PRO A 127 -13.27 -10.48 -5.57
N GLY A 128 -13.56 -9.25 -5.17
CA GLY A 128 -14.69 -8.94 -4.31
C GLY A 128 -14.52 -7.62 -3.56
N THR A 129 -15.60 -7.22 -2.89
CA THR A 129 -15.57 -6.08 -1.96
C THR A 129 -15.41 -6.61 -0.54
N TYR A 130 -14.36 -6.17 0.13
CA TYR A 130 -14.05 -6.50 1.50
C TYR A 130 -14.33 -5.32 2.41
N TRP A 131 -14.73 -5.58 3.64
CA TRP A 131 -14.77 -4.59 4.70
C TRP A 131 -13.44 -4.57 5.41
N LEU A 132 -12.89 -3.37 5.60
CA LEU A 132 -11.67 -3.11 6.34
C LEU A 132 -12.02 -2.26 7.56
N LEU A 133 -11.61 -2.72 8.74
CA LEU A 133 -11.68 -1.94 9.97
C LEU A 133 -10.25 -1.71 10.45
N ALA A 134 -9.89 -0.45 10.72
CA ALA A 134 -8.60 -0.08 11.27
C ALA A 134 -8.76 0.60 12.64
N GLU A 135 -7.94 0.18 13.60
CA GLU A 135 -7.85 0.79 14.93
C GLU A 135 -6.40 1.21 15.21
N PRO A 136 -6.10 2.53 15.19
CA PRO A 136 -4.79 3.04 15.61
C PRO A 136 -4.43 2.66 17.06
N GLU A 137 -3.19 2.23 17.28
CA GLU A 137 -2.76 1.64 18.56
C GLU A 137 -2.05 2.64 19.48
N GLY A 138 -2.41 2.63 20.77
CA GLY A 138 -1.72 3.41 21.81
C GLY A 138 -2.26 4.83 22.05
N GLY A 139 -3.38 5.21 21.45
CA GLY A 139 -4.03 6.51 21.66
C GLY A 139 -5.52 6.41 21.97
N LYS A 140 -6.27 7.45 21.60
CA LYS A 140 -7.74 7.44 21.67
C LYS A 140 -8.28 6.28 20.84
N LYS A 141 -9.34 5.62 21.34
CA LYS A 141 -10.01 4.56 20.60
C LYS A 141 -10.76 5.15 19.41
N VAL A 142 -10.42 4.68 18.22
CA VAL A 142 -11.00 5.08 16.94
C VAL A 142 -11.18 3.83 16.11
N GLN A 143 -12.37 3.65 15.56
CA GLN A 143 -12.76 2.52 14.75
C GLN A 143 -13.04 3.05 13.34
N ALA A 144 -12.05 2.92 12.47
CA ALA A 144 -12.11 3.46 11.12
C ALA A 144 -12.53 2.38 10.13
N LEU A 145 -13.75 2.50 9.61
CA LEU A 145 -14.34 1.52 8.71
C LEU A 145 -14.21 1.96 7.24
N GLY A 146 -13.97 1.01 6.35
CA GLY A 146 -13.91 1.23 4.91
C GLY A 146 -14.12 -0.03 4.10
N ASN A 147 -13.96 0.12 2.78
CA ASN A 147 -13.97 -1.00 1.87
C ASN A 147 -12.68 -1.09 1.06
N VAL A 148 -12.28 -2.31 0.76
CA VAL A 148 -11.23 -2.64 -0.21
C VAL A 148 -11.89 -3.41 -1.34
N VAL A 149 -11.83 -2.86 -2.56
CA VAL A 149 -12.39 -3.51 -3.74
C VAL A 149 -11.24 -4.17 -4.50
N VAL A 150 -11.30 -5.49 -4.62
CA VAL A 150 -10.35 -6.31 -5.38
C VAL A 150 -11.01 -6.76 -6.68
N LYS A 151 -10.38 -6.46 -7.80
CA LYS A 151 -10.87 -6.77 -9.16
C LYS A 151 -9.69 -6.85 -10.12
N ASP A 152 -9.89 -7.41 -11.30
CA ASP A 152 -8.87 -7.37 -12.35
C ASP A 152 -8.66 -5.91 -12.81
N GLY A 153 -7.39 -5.52 -12.97
CA GLY A 153 -6.97 -4.21 -13.45
C GLY A 153 -6.67 -4.21 -14.95
N SER A 154 -6.51 -3.02 -15.53
CA SER A 154 -6.01 -2.83 -16.90
C SER A 154 -4.55 -2.36 -16.93
N GLU A 155 -4.03 -1.94 -15.78
CA GLU A 155 -2.68 -1.49 -15.59
C GLU A 155 -1.67 -2.66 -15.53
N PRO A 156 -0.44 -2.50 -16.04
CA PRO A 156 0.58 -3.54 -15.99
C PRO A 156 0.91 -3.96 -14.54
N GLY A 157 0.78 -5.25 -14.24
CA GLY A 157 1.14 -5.83 -12.95
C GLY A 157 2.58 -6.36 -12.89
N PRO A 158 3.09 -6.73 -11.70
CA PRO A 158 4.37 -7.41 -11.57
C PRO A 158 4.50 -8.63 -12.51
N GLY A 159 5.60 -8.70 -13.25
CA GLY A 159 5.88 -9.73 -14.26
C GLY A 159 5.45 -9.37 -15.70
N ASP A 160 4.57 -8.39 -15.87
CA ASP A 160 4.14 -7.92 -17.19
C ASP A 160 5.21 -7.09 -17.89
N PRO A 161 5.24 -7.08 -19.24
CA PRO A 161 6.14 -6.18 -19.95
C PRO A 161 5.69 -4.72 -19.76
N ALA A 162 6.63 -3.83 -19.43
CA ALA A 162 6.36 -2.40 -19.40
C ALA A 162 6.03 -1.88 -20.82
N PRO A 163 4.95 -1.09 -21.00
CA PRO A 163 4.66 -0.44 -22.26
C PRO A 163 5.84 0.39 -22.75
N ARG A 164 6.18 0.27 -24.04
CA ARG A 164 7.36 0.92 -24.63
C ARG A 164 7.06 2.36 -25.06
N SER A 165 6.59 3.16 -24.12
CA SER A 165 6.16 4.54 -24.34
C SER A 165 7.33 5.46 -24.70
N GLU A 166 7.23 6.20 -25.80
CA GLU A 166 8.18 7.26 -26.17
C GLU A 166 7.87 8.53 -25.37
N THR A 167 8.06 8.47 -24.05
CA THR A 167 7.84 9.60 -23.14
C THR A 167 8.85 10.73 -23.39
N PRO A 168 8.48 11.99 -23.14
CA PRO A 168 9.30 13.12 -23.51
C PRO A 168 10.44 13.31 -22.50
N THR A 169 11.50 13.99 -22.92
CA THR A 169 12.66 14.31 -22.09
C THR A 169 12.98 15.80 -22.22
N LEU A 170 13.81 16.33 -21.32
CA LEU A 170 14.36 17.68 -21.45
C LEU A 170 15.03 17.89 -22.81
N ALA A 171 15.73 16.89 -23.33
CA ALA A 171 16.38 16.98 -24.63
C ALA A 171 15.35 17.13 -25.77
N SER A 172 14.28 16.33 -25.78
CA SER A 172 13.24 16.42 -26.81
C SER A 172 12.38 17.68 -26.69
N ALA A 173 12.31 18.29 -25.50
CA ALA A 173 11.63 19.56 -25.26
C ALA A 173 12.48 20.80 -25.58
N GLY A 174 13.73 20.63 -26.03
CA GLY A 174 14.66 21.74 -26.27
C GLY A 174 15.13 22.42 -24.97
N GLY A 175 15.13 21.69 -23.85
CA GLY A 175 15.54 22.18 -22.53
C GLY A 175 14.42 22.87 -21.73
N ASP A 176 13.23 23.03 -22.30
CA ASP A 176 12.11 23.68 -21.65
C ASP A 176 11.33 22.70 -20.75
N ALA A 177 11.63 22.72 -19.46
CA ALA A 177 11.00 21.85 -18.47
C ALA A 177 9.51 22.15 -18.26
N SER A 178 9.04 23.37 -18.56
CA SER A 178 7.63 23.74 -18.34
C SER A 178 6.66 22.98 -19.25
N LYS A 179 7.18 22.41 -20.35
CA LYS A 179 6.42 21.53 -21.26
C LYS A 179 6.28 20.10 -20.74
N LEU A 180 7.00 19.74 -19.69
CA LEU A 180 7.16 18.36 -19.21
C LEU A 180 6.63 18.13 -17.80
N THR A 181 6.60 19.18 -16.98
CA THR A 181 6.17 19.11 -15.59
C THR A 181 5.46 20.39 -15.19
N THR A 182 4.45 20.24 -14.35
CA THR A 182 3.72 21.29 -13.65
C THR A 182 4.34 21.62 -12.30
N ARG A 183 5.30 20.81 -11.84
CA ARG A 183 6.01 21.02 -10.58
C ARG A 183 6.82 22.31 -10.61
N THR A 184 6.82 23.02 -9.48
CA THR A 184 7.67 24.19 -9.26
C THR A 184 8.46 24.05 -7.96
N PRO A 185 9.82 24.09 -8.00
CA PRO A 185 10.66 24.13 -9.20
C PRO A 185 10.57 22.82 -10.02
N PRO A 186 10.91 22.83 -11.32
CA PRO A 186 10.87 21.63 -12.14
C PRO A 186 11.81 20.52 -11.63
N ASP A 187 11.31 19.28 -11.58
CA ASP A 187 12.00 18.04 -11.18
C ASP A 187 12.97 17.54 -12.27
N LYS A 188 13.93 18.38 -12.67
CA LYS A 188 14.83 18.11 -13.82
C LYS A 188 15.58 16.78 -13.75
N LEU A 189 15.77 16.21 -12.56
CA LEU A 189 16.40 14.90 -12.41
C LEU A 189 15.55 13.78 -13.04
N LEU A 190 14.22 13.88 -12.94
CA LEU A 190 13.26 12.90 -13.42
C LEU A 190 12.89 13.07 -14.91
N LEU A 191 13.34 14.16 -15.54
CA LEU A 191 12.99 14.49 -16.92
C LEU A 191 14.09 14.16 -17.94
N ARG A 192 15.14 13.43 -17.52
CA ARG A 192 16.33 13.16 -18.34
C ARG A 192 16.16 11.98 -19.30
N TYR A 193 15.29 11.03 -18.96
CA TYR A 193 15.20 9.75 -19.62
C TYR A 193 13.76 9.44 -20.03
N SER A 194 13.58 8.74 -21.15
CA SER A 194 12.29 8.21 -21.56
C SER A 194 12.14 6.74 -21.19
N VAL A 195 10.89 6.28 -21.11
CA VAL A 195 10.55 4.87 -20.86
C VAL A 195 11.14 3.99 -21.96
N ALA A 196 10.80 4.26 -23.22
CA ALA A 196 11.32 3.52 -24.36
C ALA A 196 12.86 3.56 -24.47
N GLY A 197 13.49 4.69 -24.14
CA GLY A 197 14.94 4.83 -24.11
C GLY A 197 15.60 4.00 -23.00
N SER A 198 14.95 3.85 -21.86
CA SER A 198 15.44 3.04 -20.73
C SER A 198 15.28 1.54 -21.00
N LEU A 199 14.16 1.14 -21.59
CA LEU A 199 13.95 -0.23 -22.11
C LEU A 199 14.98 -0.61 -23.16
N ARG A 200 15.25 0.26 -24.15
CA ARG A 200 16.31 0.04 -25.16
C ARG A 200 17.69 -0.14 -24.54
N ALA A 201 18.00 0.64 -23.52
CA ALA A 201 19.29 0.61 -22.84
C ALA A 201 19.42 -0.56 -21.85
N LYS A 202 18.34 -1.30 -21.56
CA LYS A 202 18.30 -2.36 -20.52
C LYS A 202 18.81 -1.87 -19.17
N VAL A 203 18.43 -0.66 -18.81
CA VAL A 203 18.71 -0.03 -17.52
C VAL A 203 17.41 -0.08 -16.71
N PRO A 204 17.42 -0.59 -15.46
CA PRO A 204 16.21 -0.60 -14.65
C PRO A 204 15.81 0.85 -14.37
N PHE A 205 14.52 1.10 -14.22
CA PHE A 205 14.03 2.44 -13.99
C PHE A 205 12.77 2.47 -13.14
N VAL A 206 12.60 3.59 -12.44
CA VAL A 206 11.34 4.00 -11.82
C VAL A 206 10.67 4.98 -12.76
N VAL A 207 9.38 4.80 -13.04
CA VAL A 207 8.56 5.79 -13.74
C VAL A 207 7.36 6.14 -12.87
N THR A 208 7.12 7.43 -12.67
CA THR A 208 5.95 7.94 -11.97
C THR A 208 5.07 8.74 -12.92
N PHE A 209 3.77 8.44 -12.90
CA PHE A 209 2.70 9.16 -13.58
C PHE A 209 1.98 9.98 -12.53
N SER A 210 2.21 11.30 -12.53
CA SER A 210 1.68 12.19 -11.51
C SER A 210 1.62 13.61 -12.04
N THR A 211 0.69 14.41 -11.53
CA THR A 211 0.59 15.83 -11.83
C THR A 211 0.58 16.65 -10.53
N PRO A 212 1.76 17.14 -10.11
CA PRO A 212 1.91 17.86 -8.84
C PRO A 212 0.99 19.07 -8.66
N LYS A 213 0.67 19.79 -9.73
CA LYS A 213 -0.16 21.00 -9.64
C LYS A 213 -1.65 20.74 -9.46
N PHE A 214 -2.16 19.57 -9.87
CA PHE A 214 -3.59 19.27 -9.89
C PHE A 214 -4.02 18.14 -8.95
N CYS A 215 -3.10 17.64 -8.11
CA CYS A 215 -3.45 16.73 -7.01
C CYS A 215 -4.48 17.41 -6.10
N SER A 216 -5.66 16.79 -6.01
CA SER A 216 -6.84 17.31 -5.30
C SER A 216 -7.22 16.47 -4.08
N SER A 217 -6.66 15.27 -3.95
CA SER A 217 -6.90 14.38 -2.81
C SER A 217 -5.92 14.64 -1.67
N ARG A 218 -6.42 14.52 -0.43
CA ARG A 218 -5.58 14.55 0.79
C ARG A 218 -4.54 13.45 0.82
N THR A 219 -4.76 12.38 0.06
CA THR A 219 -3.92 11.18 0.01
C THR A 219 -3.04 11.08 -1.23
N CYS A 220 -3.12 12.00 -2.22
CA CYS A 220 -2.21 11.88 -3.38
C CYS A 220 -0.75 12.17 -3.03
N GLY A 221 -0.48 12.95 -1.97
CA GLY A 221 0.87 13.22 -1.45
C GLY A 221 1.81 13.85 -2.49
N PRO A 222 3.01 14.31 -2.11
CA PRO A 222 3.95 14.86 -3.08
C PRO A 222 4.81 13.72 -3.67
N VAL A 223 4.17 12.79 -4.40
CA VAL A 223 4.83 11.58 -4.93
C VAL A 223 6.03 11.91 -5.81
N VAL A 224 5.94 12.94 -6.65
CA VAL A 224 7.08 13.38 -7.48
C VAL A 224 8.27 13.79 -6.61
N ASP A 225 8.05 14.39 -5.44
CA ASP A 225 9.13 14.76 -4.52
C ASP A 225 9.76 13.54 -3.85
N VAL A 226 8.94 12.55 -3.49
CA VAL A 226 9.42 11.25 -2.97
C VAL A 226 10.28 10.54 -4.00
N VAL A 227 9.83 10.50 -5.26
CA VAL A 227 10.56 9.88 -6.37
C VAL A 227 11.85 10.66 -6.66
N GLU A 228 11.83 11.99 -6.65
CA GLU A 228 13.02 12.82 -6.83
C GLU A 228 14.04 12.64 -5.70
N GLU A 229 13.57 12.54 -4.45
CA GLU A 229 14.43 12.25 -3.31
C GLU A 229 15.06 10.88 -3.38
N THR A 230 14.28 9.86 -3.74
CA THR A 230 14.81 8.51 -3.98
C THR A 230 15.82 8.52 -5.12
N ALA A 231 15.55 9.26 -6.20
CA ALA A 231 16.47 9.43 -7.32
C ALA A 231 17.83 10.01 -6.89
N ARG A 232 17.84 10.99 -5.98
CA ARG A 232 19.08 11.54 -5.41
C ARG A 232 19.87 10.49 -4.63
N ARG A 233 19.20 9.64 -3.84
CA ARG A 233 19.85 8.60 -3.02
C ARG A 233 20.38 7.40 -3.83
N PHE A 234 19.90 7.26 -5.07
CA PHE A 234 20.33 6.23 -6.01
C PHE A 234 21.16 6.79 -7.18
N GLU A 235 21.58 8.05 -7.11
CA GLU A 235 22.45 8.63 -8.13
C GLU A 235 23.75 7.82 -8.27
N GLY A 236 24.11 7.49 -9.52
CA GLY A 236 25.28 6.65 -9.82
C GLY A 236 25.09 5.15 -9.59
N LYS A 237 23.95 4.68 -9.07
CA LYS A 237 23.69 3.24 -8.80
C LYS A 237 23.13 2.46 -9.99
N GLY A 238 23.07 3.07 -11.17
CA GLY A 238 22.67 2.36 -12.40
C GLY A 238 21.17 2.09 -12.53
N VAL A 239 20.33 2.93 -11.90
CA VAL A 239 18.87 2.99 -12.06
C VAL A 239 18.48 4.38 -12.58
N ARG A 240 17.45 4.47 -13.43
CA ARG A 240 16.91 5.74 -13.93
C ARG A 240 15.60 6.09 -13.25
N PHE A 241 15.27 7.36 -13.19
CA PHE A 241 14.00 7.84 -12.66
C PHE A 241 13.35 8.75 -13.72
N ILE A 242 12.05 8.57 -13.90
CA ILE A 242 11.27 9.19 -14.97
C ILE A 242 9.99 9.75 -14.36
N HIS A 243 9.67 11.01 -14.66
CA HIS A 243 8.38 11.61 -14.35
C HIS A 243 7.63 11.86 -15.66
N VAL A 244 6.36 11.49 -15.67
CA VAL A 244 5.42 11.71 -16.77
C VAL A 244 4.19 12.40 -16.20
N GLU A 245 3.92 13.62 -16.66
CA GLU A 245 2.66 14.31 -16.39
C GLU A 245 1.48 13.49 -16.91
N VAL A 246 0.30 13.55 -16.27
CA VAL A 246 -0.83 12.68 -16.66
C VAL A 246 -1.70 13.30 -17.75
N PHE A 247 -1.73 14.62 -17.83
CA PHE A 247 -2.60 15.36 -18.75
C PHE A 247 -1.91 15.77 -20.04
N GLU A 248 -2.68 15.76 -21.12
CA GLU A 248 -2.23 16.20 -22.44
C GLU A 248 -1.85 17.69 -22.40
N GLY A 249 -0.56 17.98 -22.63
CA GLY A 249 -0.04 19.35 -22.56
C GLY A 249 -0.16 20.00 -21.19
N ASN A 250 -0.12 19.21 -20.11
CA ASN A 250 -0.19 19.68 -18.73
C ASN A 250 -1.49 20.46 -18.40
N ASP A 251 -2.58 20.12 -19.09
CA ASP A 251 -3.88 20.77 -18.94
C ASP A 251 -5.00 19.72 -18.72
N PRO A 252 -5.61 19.65 -17.51
CA PRO A 252 -6.70 18.74 -17.21
C PRO A 252 -7.90 18.86 -18.16
N ALA A 253 -8.14 20.05 -18.72
CA ALA A 253 -9.22 20.27 -19.67
C ALA A 253 -9.03 19.51 -20.99
N ARG A 254 -7.81 19.05 -21.29
CA ARG A 254 -7.48 18.26 -22.49
C ARG A 254 -7.51 16.74 -22.24
N GLY A 255 -7.75 16.31 -21.00
CA GLY A 255 -7.82 14.90 -20.62
C GLY A 255 -6.46 14.21 -20.51
N LEU A 256 -6.49 12.90 -20.24
CA LEU A 256 -5.29 12.07 -20.08
C LEU A 256 -4.48 11.99 -21.38
N ASN A 257 -3.16 12.03 -21.26
CA ASN A 257 -2.27 11.92 -22.41
C ASN A 257 -2.22 10.49 -23.00
N SER A 258 -1.43 10.29 -24.05
CA SER A 258 -1.30 8.97 -24.68
C SER A 258 -0.62 7.94 -23.79
N TRP A 259 0.33 8.34 -22.95
CA TRP A 259 1.10 7.39 -22.13
C TRP A 259 0.25 6.81 -21.00
N MET A 260 -0.63 7.59 -20.39
CA MET A 260 -1.64 7.06 -19.45
C MET A 260 -2.46 5.94 -20.10
N ARG A 261 -2.92 6.16 -21.35
CA ARG A 261 -3.69 5.16 -22.12
C ARG A 261 -2.86 3.94 -22.52
N GLU A 262 -1.59 4.13 -22.90
CA GLU A 262 -0.68 3.02 -23.22
C GLU A 262 -0.43 2.10 -22.02
N TRP A 263 -0.49 2.66 -20.81
CA TRP A 263 -0.34 1.95 -19.54
C TRP A 263 -1.66 1.54 -18.90
N GLY A 264 -2.81 1.77 -19.55
CA GLY A 264 -4.12 1.41 -18.99
C GLY A 264 -4.46 2.13 -17.68
N LEU A 265 -3.92 3.33 -17.45
CA LEU A 265 -4.09 4.09 -16.21
C LEU A 265 -5.29 5.04 -16.33
N GLU A 266 -6.24 4.89 -15.39
CA GLU A 266 -7.42 5.75 -15.27
C GLU A 266 -7.30 6.75 -14.10
N THR A 267 -6.41 6.46 -13.14
CA THR A 267 -6.19 7.24 -11.91
C THR A 267 -4.75 7.74 -11.82
N GLU A 268 -4.47 8.62 -10.87
CA GLU A 268 -3.13 9.06 -10.51
C GLU A 268 -3.04 9.33 -8.99
N PRO A 269 -1.84 9.31 -8.38
CA PRO A 269 -0.55 8.96 -8.98
C PRO A 269 -0.29 7.45 -9.08
N TRP A 270 0.54 7.07 -10.06
CA TRP A 270 1.11 5.72 -10.17
C TRP A 270 2.63 5.77 -10.21
N THR A 271 3.29 4.80 -9.60
CA THR A 271 4.74 4.63 -9.68
C THR A 271 5.07 3.17 -9.98
N PHE A 272 5.83 2.94 -11.05
CA PHE A 272 6.23 1.60 -11.49
C PHE A 272 7.74 1.45 -11.41
N LEU A 273 8.18 0.28 -10.95
CA LEU A 273 9.56 -0.15 -11.03
C LEU A 273 9.68 -1.16 -12.16
N VAL A 274 10.60 -0.91 -13.09
CA VAL A 274 10.84 -1.75 -14.25
C VAL A 274 12.26 -2.28 -14.20
N SER A 275 12.40 -3.58 -14.26
CA SER A 275 13.69 -4.26 -14.21
C SER A 275 14.43 -4.21 -15.57
N ARG A 276 15.69 -4.65 -15.58
CA ARG A 276 16.56 -4.62 -16.79
C ARG A 276 16.01 -5.40 -17.98
N ASN A 277 15.19 -6.42 -17.73
CA ASN A 277 14.56 -7.23 -18.77
C ASN A 277 13.28 -6.57 -19.35
N GLY A 278 12.90 -5.40 -18.84
CA GLY A 278 11.71 -4.67 -19.28
C GLY A 278 10.40 -5.15 -18.67
N LYS A 279 10.45 -5.94 -17.59
CA LYS A 279 9.28 -6.36 -16.81
C LYS A 279 9.04 -5.45 -15.62
N ILE A 280 7.76 -5.19 -15.32
CA ILE A 280 7.34 -4.57 -14.07
C ILE A 280 7.80 -5.47 -12.92
N ALA A 281 8.52 -4.90 -11.97
CA ALA A 281 8.95 -5.57 -10.77
C ALA A 281 8.03 -5.24 -9.59
N GLU A 282 7.54 -3.99 -9.53
CA GLU A 282 6.64 -3.50 -8.49
C GLU A 282 5.84 -2.30 -9.02
N ARG A 283 4.66 -2.05 -8.44
CA ARG A 283 3.83 -0.87 -8.72
C ARG A 283 3.20 -0.31 -7.44
N PHE A 284 3.02 1.00 -7.41
CA PHE A 284 2.36 1.72 -6.33
C PHE A 284 1.29 2.62 -6.92
N GLU A 285 0.05 2.48 -6.44
CA GLU A 285 -0.97 3.51 -6.61
C GLU A 285 -0.99 4.43 -5.38
N GLY A 286 -1.24 5.71 -5.61
CA GLY A 286 -1.38 6.69 -4.56
C GLY A 286 -0.04 7.09 -3.94
N ALA A 287 -0.11 7.66 -2.74
CA ALA A 287 1.10 8.05 -2.04
C ALA A 287 1.96 6.83 -1.68
N VAL A 288 3.26 6.99 -1.92
CA VAL A 288 4.32 6.05 -1.53
C VAL A 288 5.35 6.80 -0.69
N SER A 289 5.92 6.14 0.31
CA SER A 289 6.97 6.73 1.13
C SER A 289 8.34 6.59 0.47
N VAL A 290 9.31 7.42 0.90
CA VAL A 290 10.70 7.24 0.46
C VAL A 290 11.20 5.86 0.87
N ARG A 291 10.88 5.40 2.08
CA ARG A 291 11.30 4.07 2.57
C ARG A 291 10.81 2.95 1.66
N GLU A 292 9.50 2.91 1.40
CA GLU A 292 8.88 1.90 0.54
C GLU A 292 9.53 1.88 -0.85
N LEU A 293 9.75 3.05 -1.45
CA LEU A 293 10.33 3.15 -2.77
C LEU A 293 11.82 2.77 -2.78
N GLU A 294 12.59 3.14 -1.74
CA GLU A 294 14.00 2.74 -1.60
C GLU A 294 14.16 1.22 -1.46
N ASP A 295 13.31 0.58 -0.66
CA ASP A 295 13.32 -0.87 -0.46
C ASP A 295 13.01 -1.60 -1.77
N ALA A 296 11.97 -1.14 -2.48
CA ALA A 296 11.59 -1.69 -3.78
C ALA A 296 12.69 -1.49 -4.85
N VAL A 297 13.30 -0.30 -4.92
CA VAL A 297 14.41 -0.05 -5.86
C VAL A 297 15.61 -0.92 -5.52
N SER A 298 15.95 -1.07 -4.24
CA SER A 298 17.05 -1.90 -3.76
C SER A 298 16.88 -3.37 -4.18
N ALA A 299 15.66 -3.90 -4.06
CA ALA A 299 15.34 -5.26 -4.50
C ALA A 299 15.57 -5.44 -6.01
N VAL A 300 15.18 -4.46 -6.83
CA VAL A 300 15.32 -4.51 -8.30
C VAL A 300 16.77 -4.39 -8.78
N ILE A 301 17.61 -3.62 -8.08
CA ILE A 301 19.03 -3.49 -8.45
C ILE A 301 19.90 -4.63 -7.91
N GLY A 302 19.45 -5.32 -6.85
CA GLY A 302 20.16 -6.42 -6.20
C GLY A 302 19.91 -7.79 -6.83
N GLY A 303 18.81 -7.95 -7.57
CA GLY A 303 18.48 -9.15 -8.35
C GLY A 303 19.02 -9.11 -9.78
#